data_AF-A0A2E0X219-F1
#
_entry.id   AF-A0A2E0X219-F1
#
_cell.length_a   1.000
_cell.length_b   1.000
_cell.length_c   1.000
_cell.angle_alpha   90.00
_cell.angle_beta   90.00
_cell.angle_gamma   90.00
#
_symmetry.space_group_name_H-M   'P 1'
#
loop_
_entity.id
_entity.type
_entity.pdbx_description
1 polymer ?
#
loop_
_entity_poly.entity_id
_entity_poly.type
_entity_poly.pdbx_seq_one_letter_code
_entity_poly.pdbx_strand_id
1 'polypeptide(L)' 'MAQTLGIRVRQEFLDGAGGGHCIVAAGKLLLLDVTQPTEEQLRDVADALRTETQLWKHDISPQLAQRLQLTEAA' A
#
# COMPACT_ATOMS: atom_id res chain seq x y z
N MET A 1 4.70 6.08 5.93
CA MET A 1 3.36 6.49 5.48
C MET A 1 2.31 5.39 5.70
N ALA A 2 2.45 4.18 5.15
CA ALA A 2 1.51 3.09 5.48
C ALA A 2 1.45 2.79 6.99
N GLN A 3 2.60 2.71 7.66
CA GLN A 3 2.69 2.50 9.10
C GLN A 3 2.03 3.63 9.93
N THR A 4 2.03 4.86 9.43
CA THR A 4 1.42 6.02 10.12
C THR A 4 -0.10 6.04 9.96
N LEU A 5 -0.64 5.30 8.99
CA LEU A 5 -2.07 5.09 8.77
C LEU A 5 -2.62 3.88 9.54
N GLY A 6 -1.81 3.26 10.40
CA GLY A 6 -2.20 2.04 11.12
C GLY A 6 -2.16 0.77 10.26
N ILE A 7 -1.69 0.85 9.01
CA ILE A 7 -1.45 -0.32 8.16
C ILE A 7 -0.18 -1.01 8.64
N ARG A 8 -0.30 -2.28 9.02
CA ARG A 8 0.86 -3.12 9.28
C ARG A 8 1.45 -3.55 7.95
N VAL A 9 2.75 -3.41 7.78
CA VAL A 9 3.46 -3.84 6.56
C VAL A 9 4.37 -5.01 6.94
N ARG A 10 4.25 -6.12 6.22
CA ARG A 10 5.18 -7.24 6.31
C ARG A 10 5.85 -7.45 4.96
N GLN A 11 7.17 -7.55 4.97
CA GLN A 11 7.93 -7.98 3.80
C GLN A 11 8.02 -9.50 3.85
N GLU A 12 7.60 -10.14 2.76
CA GLU A 12 7.57 -11.58 2.65
C GLU A 12 8.37 -12.01 1.41
N PHE A 13 8.88 -13.24 1.46
CA PHE A 13 9.47 -13.91 0.32
C PHE A 13 8.46 -14.94 -0.16
N LEU A 14 7.65 -14.57 -1.14
CA LEU A 14 6.57 -15.42 -1.66
C LEU A 14 6.91 -15.97 -3.06
N ASP A 15 8.16 -15.87 -3.48
CA ASP A 15 8.68 -16.35 -4.77
C ASP A 15 7.89 -15.83 -5.99
N GLY A 16 7.36 -14.61 -5.89
CA GLY A 16 6.55 -13.96 -6.91
C GLY A 16 5.08 -14.37 -6.88
N ALA A 17 4.65 -15.17 -5.90
CA ALA A 17 3.30 -15.74 -5.84
C ALA A 17 2.21 -14.71 -5.48
N GLY A 18 2.56 -13.48 -5.10
CA GLY A 18 1.60 -12.43 -4.81
C GLY A 18 1.85 -11.70 -3.51
N GLY A 19 1.91 -10.37 -3.55
CA GLY A 19 1.60 -9.53 -2.40
C GLY A 19 0.11 -9.21 -2.30
N GLY A 20 -0.22 -8.16 -1.55
CA GLY A 20 -1.57 -7.62 -1.46
C GLY A 20 -1.94 -7.19 -0.05
N HIS A 21 -3.21 -6.90 0.17
CA HIS A 21 -3.68 -6.45 1.47
C HIS A 21 -4.95 -7.17 1.92
N CYS A 22 -5.09 -7.30 3.24
CA CYS A 22 -6.26 -7.89 3.85
C CYS A 22 -6.60 -7.17 5.17
N ILE A 23 -7.79 -7.43 5.71
CA ILE A 23 -8.22 -6.94 7.01
C ILE A 23 -8.09 -8.07 8.03
N VAL A 24 -7.30 -7.86 9.08
CA VAL A 24 -7.07 -8.81 10.17
C VAL A 24 -7.37 -8.12 11.50
N ALA A 25 -8.34 -8.64 12.26
CA ALA A 25 -8.70 -8.16 13.60
C ALA A 25 -8.82 -6.61 13.69
N ALA A 26 -9.61 -6.03 12.78
CA ALA A 26 -9.87 -4.59 12.62
C ALA A 26 -8.68 -3.72 12.15
N GLY A 27 -7.53 -4.31 11.81
CA GLY A 27 -6.39 -3.62 11.19
C GLY A 27 -6.14 -4.07 9.75
N LYS A 28 -5.72 -3.14 8.89
CA LYS A 28 -5.26 -3.48 7.54
C LYS A 28 -3.82 -3.99 7.59
N LEU A 29 -3.57 -5.12 6.94
CA LEU A 29 -2.25 -5.73 6.77
C LEU A 29 -1.89 -5.70 5.29
N LEU A 30 -0.74 -5.14 4.96
CA LEU A 30 -0.10 -5.18 3.64
C LEU A 30 1.02 -6.21 3.68
N LEU A 31 0.92 -7.23 2.83
CA LEU A 31 1.96 -8.20 2.55
C LEU A 31 2.67 -7.76 1.27
N LEU A 32 3.95 -7.43 1.38
CA LEU A 32 4.77 -6.99 0.26
C LEU A 32 5.72 -8.12 -0.10
N ASP A 33 5.51 -8.76 -1.26
CA ASP A 33 6.45 -9.74 -1.78
C ASP A 33 7.65 -9.01 -2.39
N VAL A 34 8.80 -9.07 -1.70
CA VAL A 34 10.02 -8.39 -2.14
C VAL A 34 10.66 -9.05 -3.36
N THR A 35 10.19 -10.25 -3.73
CA THR A 35 10.66 -10.98 -4.92
C THR A 35 9.90 -10.60 -6.19
N GLN A 36 8.78 -9.86 -6.06
CA GLN A 36 8.01 -9.37 -7.20
C GLN A 36 8.66 -8.15 -7.88
N PRO A 37 8.35 -7.89 -9.16
CA PRO A 37 8.71 -6.64 -9.82
C PRO A 37 8.23 -5.42 -9.02
N THR A 38 9.04 -4.37 -8.98
CA THR A 38 8.71 -3.12 -8.26
C THR A 38 7.36 -2.54 -8.65
N GLU A 39 6.93 -2.71 -9.90
CA GLU A 39 5.63 -2.23 -10.36
C GLU A 39 4.46 -2.97 -9.68
N GLU A 40 4.57 -4.29 -9.49
CA GLU A 40 3.56 -5.10 -8.80
C GLU A 40 3.51 -4.73 -7.31
N GLN A 41 4.67 -4.60 -6.68
CA GLN A 41 4.79 -4.10 -5.30
C GLN A 41 4.12 -2.73 -5.12
N LEU A 42 4.30 -1.82 -6.08
CA LEU A 42 3.68 -0.49 -6.05
C LEU A 42 2.15 -0.56 -6.24
N ARG A 43 1.65 -1.49 -7.06
CA ARG A 43 0.21 -1.73 -7.21
C ARG A 43 -0.41 -2.22 -5.90
N ASP A 44 0.23 -3.14 -5.20
CA ASP A 44 -0.26 -3.63 -3.89
C ASP A 44 -0.31 -2.52 -2.85
N VAL A 45 0.73 -1.66 -2.83
CA VAL A 45 0.76 -0.47 -1.96
C VAL A 45 -0.37 0.50 -2.33
N ALA A 46 -0.56 0.79 -3.62
CA ALA A 46 -1.61 1.69 -4.08
C ALA A 46 -3.00 1.16 -3.71
N ASP A 47 -3.25 -0.13 -3.93
CA ASP A 47 -4.51 -0.80 -3.59
C ASP A 47 -4.79 -0.75 -2.09
N ALA A 48 -3.77 -1.00 -1.25
CA ALA A 48 -3.91 -0.92 0.19
C ALA A 48 -4.25 0.50 0.67
N LEU A 49 -3.74 1.53 -0.01
CA LEU A 49 -3.94 2.93 0.36
C LEU A 49 -5.21 3.54 -0.23
N ARG A 50 -5.76 3.01 -1.32
CA ARG A 50 -6.90 3.60 -2.06
C ARG A 50 -8.14 3.86 -1.19
N THR A 51 -8.36 3.03 -0.18
CA THR A 51 -9.52 3.13 0.73
C THR A 51 -9.22 3.88 2.03
N GLU A 52 -8.01 4.40 2.21
CA GLU A 52 -7.60 5.14 3.41
C GLU A 52 -7.82 6.64 3.24
N THR A 53 -8.96 7.16 3.70
CA THR A 53 -9.27 8.60 3.61
C THR A 53 -8.33 9.48 4.44
N GLN A 54 -7.65 8.91 5.45
CA GLN A 54 -6.65 9.63 6.24
C GLN A 54 -5.33 9.85 5.49
N LEU A 55 -5.13 9.19 4.35
CA LEU A 55 -3.96 9.34 3.49
C LEU A 55 -3.71 10.80 3.12
N TRP A 56 -4.76 11.52 2.74
CA TRP A 56 -4.71 12.93 2.32
C TRP A 56 -4.44 13.92 3.45
N LYS A 57 -4.48 13.47 4.71
CA LYS A 57 -4.06 14.28 5.86
C LYS A 57 -2.54 14.31 6.04
N HIS A 58 -1.81 13.48 5.29
CA HIS A 58 -0.36 13.49 5.24
C HIS A 58 0.15 14.21 4.01
N ASP A 59 1.35 14.79 4.13
CA ASP A 59 2.01 15.45 3.00
C ASP A 59 2.52 14.39 2.03
N ILE A 60 1.79 14.18 0.93
CA ILE A 60 2.13 13.23 -0.13
C ILE A 60 2.70 14.03 -1.28
N SER A 61 3.97 13.76 -1.60
CA SER A 61 4.58 14.44 -2.74
C SER A 61 3.84 14.09 -4.04
N PRO A 62 3.66 15.04 -4.97
CA PRO A 62 2.98 14.79 -6.24
C PRO A 62 3.61 13.65 -7.03
N GLN A 63 4.93 13.48 -6.94
CA GLN A 63 5.66 12.40 -7.60
C GLN A 63 5.29 11.02 -7.02
N LEU A 64 5.09 10.94 -5.70
CA LEU A 64 4.68 9.70 -5.05
C LEU A 64 3.22 9.36 -5.37
N ALA A 65 2.33 10.35 -5.34
CA ALA A 65 0.93 10.17 -5.73
C ALA A 65 0.81 9.68 -7.19
N GLN A 66 1.59 10.27 -8.11
CA GLN A 66 1.62 9.87 -9.51
C GLN A 66 2.12 8.43 -9.70
N ARG A 67 3.19 8.05 -9.00
CA ARG A 67 3.73 6.67 -9.06
C ARG A 67 2.76 5.63 -8.51
N LEU A 68 1.97 5.99 -7.52
CA LEU A 68 0.96 5.13 -6.91
C LEU A 68 -0.41 5.23 -7.60
N GLN A 69 -0.56 6.09 -8.62
CA GLN A 69 -1.82 6.35 -9.33
C GLN A 69 -2.99 6.64 -8.37
N LEU A 70 -2.71 7.37 -7.29
CA LEU A 70 -3.71 7.74 -6.28
C LEU A 70 -4.44 9.01 -6.72
N THR A 71 -5.76 9.01 -6.62
CA THR A 71 -6.59 10.20 -6.78
C THR A 71 -7.40 10.45 -5.50
N GLU A 72 -7.51 11.70 -5.08
CA GLU A 72 -8.38 12.06 -3.97
C GLU A 72 -9.83 11.78 -4.39
N ALA A 73 -10.53 10.96 -3.60
CA ALA A 73 -11.95 10.75 -3.80
C ALA A 73 -12.67 12.00 -3.29
N ALA A 74 -13.42 12.66 -4.18
CA ALA A 74 -14.17 13.89 -3.90
C ALA A 74 -15.29 13.70 -2.87
#